data_AF-A0AAW2KC15-F1
#
_entry.id   AF-A0AAW2KC15-F1
#
_cell.length_a   1.000
_cell.length_b   1.000
_cell.length_c   1.000
_cell.angle_alpha   90.00
_cell.angle_beta   90.00
_cell.angle_gamma   90.00
#
_symmetry.space_group_name_H-M   'P 1'
#
loop_
_entity.id
_entity.type
_entity.pdbx_description
1 polymer ?
#
loop_
_entity_poly.entity_id
_entity_poly.type
_entity_poly.pdbx_seq_one_letter_code
_entity_poly.pdbx_strand_id
1 'polypeptide(L)'
;MSDIVSEDDIEEDCSSSEGESLGGFIVSTSEVSESDSVSNYKDPCEILDTSSGDCSRDSEHVSESSMEYDEVLSSLRRERKDKMKWEYEADMLADFGKRPELCMKAVCALYRQQTSEEKSCKSAILLNGRGFSQIHAFSGSALAEFLTDGDPHADVKKSVEELQEFNVKGVEQCRKLATHYSKQLFEIYKNEEDPFSILNDMVWLP
;
A
#
# COMPACT_ATOMS: atom_id res chain seq x y z
N MET A 1 12.28 -16.83 -60.72
CA MET A 1 13.53 -16.29 -61.27
C MET A 1 13.31 -14.81 -61.56
N SER A 2 13.60 -13.98 -60.56
CA SER A 2 14.04 -12.58 -60.65
C SER A 2 13.74 -11.93 -59.31
N ASP A 3 14.73 -11.99 -58.43
CA ASP A 3 14.88 -11.20 -57.23
C ASP A 3 14.96 -9.72 -57.57
N ILE A 4 14.29 -8.85 -56.80
CA ILE A 4 14.71 -7.47 -56.57
C ILE A 4 14.59 -7.22 -55.07
N VAL A 5 15.77 -7.18 -54.46
CA VAL A 5 16.05 -6.67 -53.12
C VAL A 5 15.91 -5.15 -53.16
N SER A 6 15.34 -4.57 -52.13
CA SER A 6 15.47 -3.14 -51.84
C SER A 6 15.68 -3.03 -50.34
N GLU A 7 16.96 -2.98 -49.97
CA GLU A 7 17.46 -2.59 -48.67
C GLU A 7 17.22 -1.08 -48.51
N ASP A 8 16.39 -0.69 -47.54
CA ASP A 8 16.32 0.68 -47.05
C ASP A 8 17.11 0.74 -45.75
N ASP A 9 18.34 1.23 -45.86
CA ASP A 9 19.19 1.70 -44.76
C ASP A 9 18.51 2.89 -44.08
N ILE A 10 18.03 2.69 -42.84
CA ILE A 10 17.62 3.81 -41.99
C ILE A 10 18.81 4.25 -41.14
N GLU A 11 19.38 5.37 -41.55
CA GLU A 11 20.49 6.07 -40.91
C GLU A 11 20.18 6.42 -39.44
N GLU A 12 21.22 6.24 -38.63
CA GLU A 12 21.34 6.51 -37.21
C GLU A 12 21.32 8.03 -36.93
N ASP A 13 20.34 8.55 -36.17
CA ASP A 13 20.39 9.92 -35.64
C ASP A 13 20.60 9.89 -34.12
N CYS A 14 21.88 9.87 -33.73
CA CYS A 14 22.31 10.13 -32.36
C CYS A 14 22.19 11.62 -32.05
N SER A 15 21.05 12.05 -31.50
CA SER A 15 20.91 13.41 -30.97
C SER A 15 21.67 13.58 -29.65
N SER A 16 22.92 14.01 -29.73
CA SER A 16 23.72 14.51 -28.60
C SER A 16 23.20 15.90 -28.19
N SER A 17 22.45 15.98 -27.09
CA SER A 17 22.08 17.26 -26.48
C SER A 17 23.15 17.66 -25.47
N GLU A 18 23.96 18.62 -25.87
CA GLU A 18 25.12 19.10 -25.13
C GLU A 18 24.73 20.36 -24.36
N GLY A 19 24.85 20.30 -23.03
CA GLY A 19 25.28 21.38 -22.14
C GLY A 19 24.49 22.70 -22.11
N GLU A 20 23.89 22.98 -20.96
CA GLU A 20 24.07 24.30 -20.34
C GLU A 20 24.06 24.21 -18.80
N SER A 21 25.24 24.49 -18.25
CA SER A 21 25.52 24.69 -16.84
C SER A 21 25.11 26.11 -16.46
N LEU A 22 24.05 26.26 -15.67
CA LEU A 22 23.70 27.52 -15.02
C LEU A 22 23.92 27.36 -13.52
N GLY A 23 25.17 27.60 -13.12
CA GLY A 23 25.52 27.86 -11.73
C GLY A 23 25.02 29.22 -11.27
N GLY A 24 24.59 29.28 -10.01
CA GLY A 24 24.61 30.51 -9.21
C GLY A 24 23.28 30.91 -8.60
N PHE A 25 23.08 30.57 -7.31
CA PHE A 25 22.76 31.55 -6.25
C PHE A 25 22.83 30.85 -4.87
N ILE A 26 24.03 30.71 -4.31
CA ILE A 26 24.19 30.32 -2.90
C ILE A 26 24.40 31.61 -2.11
N VAL A 27 23.38 32.00 -1.34
CA VAL A 27 23.48 33.06 -0.34
C VAL A 27 24.16 32.47 0.89
N SER A 28 25.44 32.76 1.04
CA SER A 28 26.16 32.55 2.29
C SER A 28 25.81 33.67 3.27
N THR A 29 25.01 33.39 4.29
CA THR A 29 24.84 34.28 5.44
C THR A 29 25.56 33.70 6.65
N SER A 30 26.70 34.32 6.94
CA SER A 30 27.50 34.35 8.16
C SER A 30 27.23 33.36 9.30
N GLU A 31 28.28 32.61 9.58
CA GLU A 31 28.78 32.21 10.90
C GLU A 31 28.87 33.37 11.92
N VAL A 32 28.23 33.24 13.09
CA VAL A 32 28.83 33.07 14.44
C VAL A 32 27.73 33.09 15.52
N SER A 33 27.75 32.11 16.42
CA SER A 33 27.71 32.33 17.87
C SER A 33 27.79 30.98 18.59
N GLU A 34 28.96 30.73 19.15
CA GLU A 34 29.16 29.77 20.24
C GLU A 34 28.43 30.29 21.47
N SER A 35 27.58 29.45 22.07
CA SER A 35 27.27 29.56 23.49
C SER A 35 26.90 28.17 24.02
N ASP A 36 27.76 27.65 24.88
CA ASP A 36 27.55 26.50 25.73
C ASP A 36 26.21 26.56 26.45
N SER A 37 25.49 25.44 26.49
CA SER A 37 24.70 24.98 27.64
C SER A 37 24.08 23.61 27.36
N VAL A 38 24.82 22.55 27.72
CA VAL A 38 24.24 21.22 27.92
C VAL A 38 23.42 21.26 29.21
N SER A 39 22.13 21.54 29.11
CA SER A 39 21.20 21.32 30.21
C SER A 39 20.77 19.84 30.21
N ASN A 40 21.45 19.07 31.06
CA ASN A 40 20.94 17.79 31.54
C ASN A 40 19.64 18.07 32.32
N TYR A 41 18.48 17.82 31.71
CA TYR A 41 17.23 17.66 32.45
C TYR A 41 17.31 16.34 33.23
N LYS A 42 17.83 16.41 34.46
CA LYS A 42 17.58 15.40 35.48
C LYS A 42 16.22 15.69 36.10
N ASP A 43 15.28 14.81 35.81
CA ASP A 43 14.00 14.65 36.52
C ASP A 43 14.26 14.31 38.00
N PRO A 44 13.76 15.09 38.98
CA PRO A 44 13.78 14.72 40.39
C PRO A 44 12.37 14.35 40.85
N CYS A 45 11.92 13.14 40.52
CA CYS A 45 10.85 12.48 41.29
C CYS A 45 11.50 11.63 42.40
N GLU A 46 11.97 12.29 43.46
CA GLU A 46 12.10 11.63 44.76
C GLU A 46 10.68 11.33 45.27
N ILE A 47 10.24 10.08 45.11
CA ILE A 47 9.11 9.56 45.89
C ILE A 47 9.68 8.78 47.07
N LEU A 48 9.38 9.33 48.23
CA LEU A 48 9.69 8.87 49.57
C LEU A 48 9.22 7.42 49.78
N ASP A 49 10.17 6.57 50.14
CA ASP A 49 9.96 5.26 50.76
C ASP A 49 9.14 5.44 52.04
N THR A 50 7.89 4.95 52.04
CA THR A 50 7.08 4.82 53.25
C THR A 50 6.45 3.43 53.26
N SER A 51 7.27 2.44 53.62
CA SER A 51 6.83 1.15 54.14
C SER A 51 5.95 1.34 55.39
N SER A 52 4.68 0.96 55.34
CA SER A 52 3.96 0.21 56.39
C SER A 52 2.46 0.16 56.09
N GLY A 53 1.89 -1.04 55.97
CA GLY A 53 0.43 -1.20 55.86
C GLY A 53 -0.05 -2.53 55.33
N ASP A 54 0.32 -3.63 56.00
CA ASP A 54 -0.35 -4.93 55.88
C ASP A 54 -1.84 -4.77 56.17
N CYS A 55 -2.68 -5.14 55.19
CA CYS A 55 -4.03 -5.62 55.45
C CYS A 55 -4.44 -6.59 54.35
N SER A 56 -4.04 -7.85 54.57
CA SER A 56 -4.70 -9.01 53.99
C SER A 56 -6.19 -9.00 54.34
N ARG A 57 -7.06 -8.99 53.32
CA ARG A 57 -8.46 -9.38 53.49
C ARG A 57 -8.95 -10.08 52.23
N ASP A 58 -9.08 -11.40 52.34
CA ASP A 58 -9.86 -12.26 51.46
C ASP A 58 -11.23 -11.65 51.19
N SER A 59 -11.58 -11.57 49.92
CA SER A 59 -12.90 -11.22 49.43
C SER A 59 -13.18 -12.06 48.20
N GLU A 60 -13.46 -13.34 48.44
CA GLU A 60 -14.10 -14.26 47.48
C GLU A 60 -15.48 -13.70 47.12
N HIS A 61 -15.55 -12.82 46.12
CA HIS A 61 -16.79 -12.45 45.47
C HIS A 61 -16.80 -13.06 44.08
N VAL A 62 -17.31 -14.30 44.02
CA VAL A 62 -17.78 -14.95 42.80
C VAL A 62 -18.91 -14.10 42.23
N SER A 63 -18.55 -13.16 41.36
CA SER A 63 -19.52 -12.41 40.56
C SER A 63 -19.75 -13.17 39.26
N GLU A 64 -20.77 -14.00 39.30
CA GLU A 64 -21.35 -14.77 38.19
C GLU A 64 -21.92 -13.81 37.12
N SER A 65 -21.06 -13.13 36.36
CA SER A 65 -21.48 -12.24 35.26
C SER A 65 -20.37 -12.01 34.23
N SER A 66 -19.56 -13.04 33.95
CA SER A 66 -18.47 -12.94 32.97
C SER A 66 -18.88 -13.35 31.54
N MET A 67 -20.08 -13.90 31.33
CA MET A 67 -20.49 -14.44 30.01
C MET A 67 -21.16 -13.39 29.11
N GLU A 68 -21.68 -12.29 29.66
CA GLU A 68 -22.40 -11.27 28.90
C GLU A 68 -21.46 -10.31 28.14
N TYR A 69 -20.30 -9.98 28.74
CA TYR A 69 -19.36 -9.06 28.11
C TYR A 69 -18.66 -9.69 26.89
N ASP A 70 -18.36 -10.99 26.95
CA ASP A 70 -17.80 -11.72 25.80
C ASP A 70 -18.81 -11.82 24.64
N GLU A 71 -20.10 -11.95 24.94
CA GLU A 71 -21.15 -11.96 23.91
C GLU A 71 -21.34 -10.58 23.27
N VAL A 72 -21.28 -9.50 24.05
CA VAL A 72 -21.31 -8.09 23.59
C VAL A 72 -20.04 -7.73 22.79
N LEU A 73 -18.87 -8.18 23.24
CA LEU A 73 -17.62 -8.03 22.48
C LEU A 73 -17.66 -8.87 21.19
N SER A 74 -18.29 -10.04 21.23
CA SER A 74 -18.45 -10.92 20.06
C SER A 74 -19.50 -10.39 19.07
N SER A 75 -20.58 -9.75 19.51
CA SER A 75 -21.52 -9.05 18.61
C SER A 75 -20.86 -7.83 17.97
N LEU A 76 -20.12 -7.01 18.72
CA LEU A 76 -19.37 -5.87 18.18
C LEU A 76 -18.27 -6.29 17.19
N ARG A 77 -17.63 -7.45 17.42
CA ARG A 77 -16.67 -8.06 16.48
C ARG A 77 -17.34 -8.63 15.23
N ARG A 78 -18.56 -9.17 15.36
CA ARG A 78 -19.37 -9.69 14.24
C ARG A 78 -19.88 -8.56 13.35
N GLU A 79 -20.29 -7.44 13.94
CA GLU A 79 -20.67 -6.23 13.18
C GLU A 79 -19.46 -5.66 12.42
N ARG A 80 -18.23 -5.70 12.96
CA ARG A 80 -17.04 -5.31 12.17
C ARG A 80 -16.67 -6.20 10.98
N LYS A 81 -17.42 -7.28 10.71
CA LYS A 81 -17.41 -7.96 9.38
C LYS A 81 -18.30 -7.24 8.36
N ASP A 82 -18.71 -6.01 8.66
CA ASP A 82 -19.48 -5.17 7.77
C ASP A 82 -18.72 -4.93 6.47
N LYS A 83 -19.42 -5.27 5.39
CA LYS A 83 -19.11 -5.02 4.00
C LYS A 83 -18.38 -3.68 3.86
N MET A 84 -17.14 -3.69 3.36
CA MET A 84 -16.36 -2.47 3.13
C MET A 84 -17.07 -1.56 2.14
N LYS A 85 -17.93 -0.66 2.62
CA LYS A 85 -18.61 0.31 1.77
C LYS A 85 -17.89 1.64 1.88
N TRP A 86 -16.98 1.89 0.96
CA TRP A 86 -16.29 3.18 0.89
C TRP A 86 -17.21 4.24 0.28
N GLU A 87 -17.53 5.26 1.07
CA GLU A 87 -18.30 6.41 0.61
C GLU A 87 -17.37 7.46 0.01
N TYR A 88 -16.17 7.59 0.57
CA TYR A 88 -15.11 8.52 0.16
C TYR A 88 -13.76 7.81 -0.05
N GLU A 89 -12.87 8.43 -0.84
CA GLU A 89 -11.48 7.96 -1.04
C GLU A 89 -10.72 7.83 0.29
N ALA A 90 -10.98 8.72 1.25
CA ALA A 90 -10.37 8.67 2.58
C ALA A 90 -10.70 7.38 3.35
N ASP A 91 -11.91 6.82 3.17
CA ASP A 91 -12.32 5.56 3.81
C ASP A 91 -11.49 4.40 3.26
N MET A 92 -11.34 4.36 1.92
CA MET A 92 -10.48 3.40 1.23
C MET A 92 -9.04 3.49 1.72
N LEU A 93 -8.49 4.70 1.81
CA LEU A 93 -7.13 4.93 2.30
C LEU A 93 -6.96 4.48 3.76
N ALA A 94 -7.95 4.73 4.62
CA ALA A 94 -7.92 4.29 6.01
C ALA A 94 -7.87 2.75 6.10
N ASP A 95 -8.57 2.05 5.22
CA ASP A 95 -8.58 0.59 5.20
C ASP A 95 -7.32 -0.02 4.56
N PHE A 96 -6.74 0.62 3.54
CA PHE A 96 -5.39 0.30 3.07
C PHE A 96 -4.36 0.44 4.20
N GLY A 97 -4.56 1.38 5.13
CA GLY A 97 -3.77 1.52 6.35
C GLY A 97 -3.82 0.28 7.25
N LYS A 98 -5.00 -0.34 7.39
CA LYS A 98 -5.25 -1.41 8.36
C LYS A 98 -5.04 -2.81 7.80
N ARG A 99 -5.33 -3.02 6.51
CA ARG A 99 -5.44 -4.35 5.89
C ARG A 99 -4.48 -4.49 4.71
N PRO A 100 -3.33 -5.17 4.88
CA PRO A 100 -2.37 -5.36 3.80
C PRO A 100 -2.96 -6.14 2.61
N GLU A 101 -3.91 -7.03 2.84
CA GLU A 101 -4.58 -7.82 1.80
C GLU A 101 -5.36 -6.92 0.83
N LEU A 102 -5.94 -5.81 1.32
CA LEU A 102 -6.63 -4.87 0.45
C LEU A 102 -5.65 -4.12 -0.46
N CYS A 103 -4.44 -3.83 0.03
CA CYS A 103 -3.39 -3.25 -0.80
C CYS A 103 -2.95 -4.23 -1.91
N MET A 104 -2.86 -5.53 -1.59
CA MET A 104 -2.54 -6.56 -2.58
C MET A 104 -3.65 -6.68 -3.63
N LYS A 105 -4.92 -6.73 -3.20
CA LYS A 105 -6.07 -6.72 -4.12
C LYS A 105 -6.11 -5.47 -5.00
N ALA A 106 -5.77 -4.31 -4.45
CA ALA A 106 -5.69 -3.05 -5.20
C ALA A 106 -4.62 -3.10 -6.30
N VAL A 107 -3.44 -3.65 -6.02
CA VAL A 107 -2.40 -3.86 -7.05
C VAL A 107 -2.91 -4.77 -8.17
N CYS A 108 -3.58 -5.87 -7.84
CA CYS A 108 -4.18 -6.75 -8.84
C CYS A 108 -5.31 -6.07 -9.64
N ALA A 109 -6.12 -5.24 -9.00
CA ALA A 109 -7.15 -4.45 -9.67
C ALA A 109 -6.55 -3.49 -10.70
N LEU A 110 -5.47 -2.77 -10.34
CA LEU A 110 -4.73 -1.91 -11.28
C LEU A 110 -4.17 -2.68 -12.45
N TYR A 111 -3.55 -3.84 -12.18
CA TYR A 111 -3.02 -4.71 -13.22
C TYR A 111 -4.13 -5.16 -14.19
N ARG A 112 -5.32 -5.52 -13.67
CA ARG A 112 -6.47 -5.88 -14.51
C ARG A 112 -6.89 -4.77 -15.47
N GLN A 113 -6.71 -3.50 -15.09
CA GLN A 113 -7.01 -2.35 -15.95
C GLN A 113 -5.98 -2.08 -17.07
N GLN A 114 -4.82 -2.73 -17.06
CA GLN A 114 -3.87 -2.65 -18.16
C GLN A 114 -4.34 -3.50 -19.35
N THR A 115 -3.99 -3.05 -20.55
CA THR A 115 -4.21 -3.81 -21.79
C THR A 115 -3.33 -5.05 -21.85
N SER A 116 -3.69 -6.01 -22.71
CA SER A 116 -2.88 -7.23 -22.88
C SER A 116 -1.45 -6.94 -23.35
N GLU A 117 -1.26 -5.90 -24.16
CA GLU A 117 0.07 -5.47 -24.62
C GLU A 117 0.91 -4.92 -23.46
N GLU A 118 0.32 -4.03 -22.65
CA GLU A 118 0.98 -3.45 -21.47
C GLU A 118 1.35 -4.51 -20.43
N LYS A 119 0.50 -5.52 -20.24
CA LYS A 119 0.79 -6.69 -19.37
C LYS A 119 1.97 -7.49 -19.91
N SER A 120 2.00 -7.77 -21.21
CA SER A 120 3.05 -8.57 -21.84
C SER A 120 4.43 -7.90 -21.79
N CYS A 121 4.48 -6.58 -22.00
CA CYS A 121 5.71 -5.80 -21.98
C CYS A 121 6.05 -5.26 -20.58
N LYS A 122 5.15 -5.39 -19.61
CA LYS A 122 5.23 -4.81 -18.25
C LYS A 122 5.57 -3.30 -18.29
N SER A 123 4.98 -2.62 -19.27
CA SER A 123 5.22 -1.21 -19.56
C SER A 123 3.89 -0.49 -19.79
N ALA A 124 3.82 0.79 -19.45
CA ALA A 124 2.69 1.63 -19.81
C ALA A 124 2.90 2.14 -21.23
N ILE A 125 2.10 1.64 -22.17
CA ILE A 125 2.18 1.97 -23.60
C ILE A 125 1.08 2.96 -23.95
N LEU A 126 -0.08 2.85 -23.28
CA LEU A 126 -1.21 3.74 -23.48
C LEU A 126 -1.27 4.81 -22.40
N LEU A 127 -1.45 6.06 -22.82
CA LEU A 127 -1.64 7.21 -21.93
C LEU A 127 -3.14 7.45 -21.66
N ASN A 128 -3.86 6.38 -21.30
CA ASN A 128 -5.29 6.45 -20.95
C ASN A 128 -5.53 6.74 -19.47
N GLY A 129 -4.46 6.84 -18.66
CA GLY A 129 -4.55 7.07 -17.22
C GLY A 129 -5.14 5.89 -16.46
N ARG A 130 -5.03 4.67 -16.99
CA ARG A 130 -5.55 3.43 -16.38
C ARG A 130 -4.42 2.47 -16.08
N GLY A 131 -4.57 1.72 -14.99
CA GLY A 131 -3.56 0.77 -14.51
C GLY A 131 -2.34 1.47 -13.91
N PHE A 132 -1.15 0.98 -14.24
CA PHE A 132 0.11 1.54 -13.75
C PHE A 132 0.67 2.59 -14.71
N SER A 133 1.29 3.63 -14.15
CA SER A 133 2.06 4.61 -14.93
C SER A 133 3.41 4.01 -15.33
N GLN A 134 4.11 4.64 -16.27
CA GLN A 134 5.38 4.15 -16.80
C GLN A 134 6.42 3.81 -15.71
N ILE A 135 6.48 4.61 -14.64
CA ILE A 135 7.42 4.41 -13.52
C ILE A 135 7.08 3.16 -12.69
N HIS A 136 5.79 2.85 -12.57
CA HIS A 136 5.29 1.75 -11.76
C HIS A 136 4.91 0.52 -12.59
N ALA A 137 4.89 0.61 -13.92
CA ALA A 137 4.41 -0.46 -14.78
C ALA A 137 5.18 -1.76 -14.56
N PHE A 138 6.51 -1.72 -14.57
CA PHE A 138 7.31 -2.93 -14.39
C PHE A 138 7.12 -3.55 -13.00
N SER A 139 7.30 -2.74 -11.95
CA SER A 139 7.25 -3.21 -10.57
C SER A 139 5.84 -3.62 -10.14
N GLY A 140 4.82 -2.85 -10.51
CA GLY A 140 3.41 -3.15 -10.27
C GLY A 140 2.94 -4.41 -11.01
N SER A 141 3.32 -4.57 -12.29
CA SER A 141 2.97 -5.76 -13.06
C SER A 141 3.64 -7.02 -12.51
N ALA A 142 4.93 -6.97 -12.19
CA ALA A 142 5.65 -8.10 -11.61
C ALA A 142 5.06 -8.52 -10.25
N LEU A 143 4.67 -7.53 -9.43
CA LEU A 143 4.01 -7.78 -8.15
C LEU A 143 2.63 -8.41 -8.33
N ALA A 144 1.82 -7.89 -9.26
CA ALA A 144 0.50 -8.43 -9.56
C ALA A 144 0.56 -9.88 -10.10
N GLU A 145 1.48 -10.17 -11.01
CA GLU A 145 1.68 -11.52 -11.54
C GLU A 145 2.07 -12.51 -10.45
N PHE A 146 2.96 -12.11 -9.51
CA PHE A 146 3.29 -12.94 -8.36
C PHE A 146 2.04 -13.22 -7.51
N LEU A 147 1.26 -12.18 -7.21
CA LEU A 147 0.06 -12.26 -6.38
C LEU A 147 -1.03 -13.17 -6.97
N THR A 148 -1.12 -13.30 -8.29
CA THR A 148 -2.17 -14.08 -8.97
C THR A 148 -1.68 -15.43 -9.53
N ASP A 149 -0.45 -15.84 -9.23
CA ASP A 149 0.23 -16.98 -9.85
C ASP A 149 0.22 -16.92 -11.39
N GLY A 150 0.42 -15.72 -11.93
CA GLY A 150 0.49 -15.45 -13.37
C GLY A 150 -0.86 -15.42 -14.08
N ASP A 151 -1.98 -15.59 -13.38
CA ASP A 151 -3.32 -15.47 -13.96
C ASP A 151 -3.82 -14.01 -13.87
N PRO A 152 -3.90 -13.25 -14.97
CA PRO A 152 -4.30 -11.85 -14.93
C PRO A 152 -5.77 -11.64 -14.56
N HIS A 153 -6.59 -12.70 -14.57
CA HIS A 153 -8.02 -12.64 -14.27
C HIS A 153 -8.39 -13.30 -12.95
N ALA A 154 -7.43 -13.73 -12.13
CA ALA A 154 -7.70 -14.27 -10.81
C ALA A 154 -7.71 -13.20 -9.71
N ASP A 155 -8.36 -13.52 -8.58
CA ASP A 155 -8.11 -12.82 -7.32
C ASP A 155 -6.69 -13.16 -6.79
N VAL A 156 -6.28 -12.47 -5.74
CA VAL A 156 -5.04 -12.72 -5.01
C VAL A 156 -5.00 -14.17 -4.53
N LYS A 157 -4.00 -14.93 -4.98
CA LYS A 157 -3.73 -16.31 -4.58
C LYS A 157 -2.61 -16.41 -3.54
N LYS A 158 -1.79 -15.37 -3.40
CA LYS A 158 -0.70 -15.30 -2.41
C LYS A 158 -1.14 -14.64 -1.12
N SER A 159 -0.67 -15.20 -0.02
CA SER A 159 -0.78 -14.63 1.32
C SER A 159 0.19 -13.46 1.53
N VAL A 160 -0.01 -12.72 2.62
CA VAL A 160 0.87 -11.61 3.03
C VAL A 160 2.25 -12.16 3.36
N GLU A 161 2.30 -13.32 3.99
CA GLU A 161 3.51 -14.04 4.39
C GLU A 161 4.32 -14.46 3.16
N GLU A 162 3.69 -15.11 2.18
CA GLU A 162 4.36 -15.49 0.92
C GLU A 162 4.91 -14.28 0.18
N LEU A 163 4.19 -13.16 0.19
CA LEU A 163 4.67 -11.92 -0.41
C LEU A 163 5.91 -11.38 0.30
N GLN A 164 5.93 -11.44 1.64
CA GLN A 164 7.06 -10.95 2.43
C GLN A 164 8.29 -11.85 2.32
N GLU A 165 8.10 -13.16 2.14
CA GLU A 165 9.18 -14.12 1.83
C GLU A 165 9.76 -13.88 0.43
N PHE A 166 8.90 -13.65 -0.57
CA PHE A 166 9.33 -13.32 -1.93
C PHE A 166 10.05 -11.96 -2.00
N ASN A 167 9.50 -10.97 -1.30
CA ASN A 167 10.01 -9.62 -1.25
C ASN A 167 9.71 -8.98 0.11
N VAL A 168 10.76 -8.77 0.91
CA VAL A 168 10.66 -8.19 2.26
C VAL A 168 9.91 -6.84 2.27
N LYS A 169 9.96 -6.09 1.16
CA LYS A 169 9.26 -4.81 1.00
C LYS A 169 7.96 -4.91 0.21
N GLY A 170 7.53 -6.11 -0.18
CA GLY A 170 6.38 -6.34 -1.05
C GLY A 170 5.09 -5.75 -0.49
N VAL A 171 4.83 -5.96 0.81
CA VAL A 171 3.66 -5.40 1.50
C VAL A 171 3.70 -3.85 1.52
N GLU A 172 4.87 -3.27 1.78
CA GLU A 172 5.06 -1.81 1.75
C GLU A 172 4.88 -1.25 0.34
N GLN A 173 5.36 -1.96 -0.69
CA GLN A 173 5.19 -1.59 -2.09
C GLN A 173 3.72 -1.66 -2.51
N CYS A 174 3.00 -2.72 -2.15
CA CYS A 174 1.54 -2.80 -2.36
C CYS A 174 0.84 -1.59 -1.77
N ARG A 175 1.17 -1.22 -0.53
CA ARG A 175 0.57 -0.07 0.15
C ARG A 175 0.89 1.25 -0.56
N LYS A 176 2.15 1.48 -0.95
CA LYS A 176 2.55 2.68 -1.69
C LYS A 176 1.81 2.81 -3.01
N LEU A 177 1.70 1.73 -3.77
CA LEU A 177 0.95 1.70 -5.02
C LEU A 177 -0.54 1.96 -4.77
N ALA A 178 -1.15 1.25 -3.81
CA ALA A 178 -2.56 1.41 -3.47
C ALA A 178 -2.89 2.86 -3.03
N THR A 179 -2.04 3.48 -2.22
CA THR A 179 -2.19 4.89 -1.84
C THR A 179 -1.99 5.82 -3.03
N HIS A 180 -0.96 5.60 -3.85
CA HIS A 180 -0.66 6.45 -5.01
C HIS A 180 -1.80 6.45 -6.04
N TYR A 181 -2.41 5.30 -6.29
CA TYR A 181 -3.49 5.13 -7.26
C TYR A 181 -4.89 5.13 -6.65
N SER A 182 -5.02 5.58 -5.39
CA SER A 182 -6.28 5.58 -4.64
C SER A 182 -7.44 6.24 -5.38
N LYS A 183 -7.21 7.36 -6.07
CA LYS A 183 -8.22 8.00 -6.93
C LYS A 183 -8.77 7.08 -8.01
N GLN A 184 -7.89 6.46 -8.80
CA GLN A 184 -8.30 5.53 -9.86
C GLN A 184 -8.95 4.27 -9.29
N LEU A 185 -8.42 3.76 -8.18
CA LEU A 185 -9.00 2.61 -7.47
C LEU A 185 -10.40 2.91 -6.96
N PHE A 186 -10.63 4.12 -6.47
CA PHE A 186 -11.92 4.58 -5.99
C PHE A 186 -12.93 4.74 -7.12
N GLU A 187 -12.50 5.23 -8.29
CA GLU A 187 -13.32 5.24 -9.50
C GLU A 187 -13.70 3.82 -9.95
N ILE A 188 -12.72 2.91 -10.04
CA ILE A 188 -12.95 1.48 -10.37
C ILE A 188 -13.97 0.86 -9.41
N TYR A 189 -13.83 1.14 -8.12
CA TYR A 189 -14.75 0.68 -7.07
C TYR A 189 -16.17 1.24 -7.26
N LYS A 190 -16.32 2.56 -7.48
CA LYS A 190 -17.64 3.19 -7.64
C LYS A 190 -18.36 2.75 -8.91
N ASN A 191 -17.60 2.45 -9.95
CA ASN A 191 -18.12 2.03 -11.25
C ASN A 191 -18.30 0.50 -11.36
N GLU A 192 -17.94 -0.26 -10.31
CA GLU A 192 -18.01 -1.74 -10.30
C GLU A 192 -17.24 -2.39 -11.47
N GLU A 193 -16.14 -1.76 -11.90
CA GLU A 193 -15.39 -2.15 -13.11
C GLU A 193 -14.51 -3.39 -12.93
N ASP A 194 -14.25 -3.80 -11.69
CA ASP A 194 -13.45 -4.98 -11.38
C ASP A 194 -14.26 -6.02 -10.57
N PRO A 195 -14.54 -7.20 -11.13
CA PRO A 195 -15.34 -8.23 -10.47
C PRO A 195 -14.61 -8.90 -9.30
N PHE A 196 -13.27 -8.80 -9.25
CA PHE A 196 -12.45 -9.23 -8.13
C PHE A 196 -12.06 -8.06 -7.23
N SER A 197 -12.77 -6.94 -7.38
CA SER A 197 -12.50 -5.73 -6.62
C SER A 197 -12.58 -6.02 -5.13
N ILE A 198 -11.99 -5.08 -4.41
CA ILE A 198 -11.65 -5.04 -2.99
C ILE A 198 -12.88 -5.23 -2.04
N LEU A 199 -14.04 -5.53 -2.63
CA LEU A 199 -15.37 -5.73 -2.08
C LEU A 199 -15.86 -7.18 -2.01
N ASN A 200 -15.30 -8.11 -2.79
CA ASN A 200 -15.96 -9.41 -2.99
C ASN A 200 -15.64 -10.42 -1.87
N ASP A 201 -16.18 -10.14 -0.68
CA ASP A 201 -16.56 -11.16 0.31
C ASP A 201 -18.08 -11.51 0.20
N MET A 202 -18.73 -11.16 -0.93
CA MET A 202 -20.12 -11.52 -1.19
C MET A 202 -20.20 -12.90 -1.83
N VAL A 203 -20.43 -13.90 -0.97
CA VAL A 203 -20.94 -15.21 -1.34
C VAL A 203 -22.17 -15.05 -2.25
N TRP A 204 -22.02 -15.37 -3.53
CA TRP A 204 -23.15 -15.76 -4.37
C TRP A 204 -23.27 -17.29 -4.32
N LEU A 205 -24.26 -17.78 -3.60
CA LEU A 205 -24.90 -19.06 -3.92
C LEU A 205 -26.43 -18.89 -3.80
N PRO A 206 -27.19 -19.55 -4.71
CA PRO A 206 -28.60 -19.27 -5.00
C PRO A 206 -29.58 -19.60 -3.86
#